data_AF-A0A426DFU4-F1
#
_entry.id   AF-A0A426DFU4-F1
#
_cell.length_a   1.000
_cell.length_b   1.000
_cell.length_c   1.000
_cell.angle_alpha   90.00
_cell.angle_beta   90.00
_cell.angle_gamma   90.00
#
_symmetry.space_group_name_H-M   'P 1'
#
loop_
_entity.id
_entity.type
_entity.pdbx_description
1 polymer ?
#
loop_
_entity_poly.entity_id
_entity_poly.type
_entity_poly.pdbx_seq_one_letter_code
_entity_poly.pdbx_strand_id
1 'polypeptide(L)'
;MKATDILWDVDNEEELELLPKEVDIPVELTDEEEISDYLSELTGYCHCGFSLSTDSPPGKNKANDGEKESKASQFRSVAQTRVNKIIKMVRLLGNCSNPAVYAFTGEQVQQIFATLRDELDKAQKRYTQSYEERFSLSEEQSAALTELPTIVLPLPDGSRLRAVAYGGDSFPAINIYWDTDLHNFDGPICFAEYNPERSPCHEVCIGAYHSDKDDTIYYRPYMAERDSNEED
;
A
#
# COMPACT_ATOMS: atom_id res chain seq x y z
N MET A 1 0.18 25.38 -29.15
CA MET A 1 0.11 23.90 -29.15
C MET A 1 -0.97 23.52 -28.17
N LYS A 2 -1.69 22.42 -28.37
CA LYS A 2 -2.73 22.00 -27.42
C LYS A 2 -2.43 20.63 -26.85
N ALA A 3 -2.59 20.50 -25.54
CA ALA A 3 -2.77 19.20 -24.90
C ALA A 3 -4.22 18.77 -25.13
N THR A 4 -4.37 17.58 -25.69
CA THR A 4 -5.62 16.93 -26.08
C THR A 4 -5.61 15.50 -25.54
N ASP A 5 -6.74 14.81 -25.50
CA ASP A 5 -6.84 13.45 -24.94
C ASP A 5 -6.21 13.32 -23.54
N ILE A 6 -6.40 14.34 -22.69
CA ILE A 6 -5.80 14.36 -21.35
C ILE A 6 -6.49 13.32 -20.47
N LEU A 7 -5.72 12.34 -20.00
CA LEU A 7 -6.19 11.26 -19.13
C LEU A 7 -6.02 11.68 -17.68
N TRP A 8 -7.03 12.32 -17.11
CA TRP A 8 -6.98 12.76 -15.70
C TRP A 8 -6.99 11.57 -14.73
N ASP A 9 -6.12 11.63 -13.73
CA ASP A 9 -6.00 10.64 -12.66
C ASP A 9 -6.87 11.11 -11.48
N VAL A 10 -8.19 10.85 -11.59
CA VAL A 10 -9.21 11.21 -10.61
C VAL A 10 -9.87 9.97 -10.02
N ASP A 11 -10.18 10.02 -8.72
CA ASP A 11 -10.73 8.88 -7.97
C ASP A 11 -12.24 8.67 -8.18
N ASN A 12 -12.96 9.66 -8.74
CA ASN A 12 -14.39 9.61 -9.03
C ASN A 12 -14.75 10.19 -10.41
N GLU A 13 -15.86 9.74 -11.00
CA GLU A 13 -16.33 10.18 -12.33
C GLU A 13 -16.92 11.61 -12.32
N GLU A 14 -17.41 12.10 -11.18
CA GLU A 14 -17.98 13.46 -11.06
C GLU A 14 -16.90 14.55 -11.22
N GLU A 15 -15.70 14.32 -10.70
CA GLU A 15 -14.53 15.20 -10.87
C GLU A 15 -14.00 15.16 -12.31
N LEU A 16 -14.11 14.00 -12.96
CA LEU A 16 -13.70 13.85 -14.36
C LEU A 16 -14.53 14.75 -15.30
N GLU A 17 -15.83 14.94 -15.01
CA GLU A 17 -16.71 15.81 -15.80
C GLU A 17 -16.37 17.29 -15.68
N LEU A 18 -15.72 17.71 -14.59
CA LEU A 18 -15.33 19.09 -14.33
C LEU A 18 -13.98 19.48 -14.96
N LEU A 19 -13.22 18.50 -15.45
CA LEU A 19 -11.88 18.71 -15.96
C LEU A 19 -11.84 19.02 -17.47
N PRO A 20 -10.92 19.91 -17.89
CA PRO A 20 -10.81 20.29 -19.29
C PRO A 20 -10.31 19.11 -20.12
N LYS A 21 -10.98 18.85 -21.25
CA LYS A 21 -10.57 17.81 -22.22
C LYS A 21 -9.44 18.28 -23.14
N GLU A 22 -9.26 19.59 -23.25
CA GLU A 22 -8.20 20.23 -24.00
C GLU A 22 -7.66 21.43 -23.23
N VAL A 23 -6.35 21.64 -23.26
CA VAL A 23 -5.68 22.79 -22.63
C VAL A 23 -4.68 23.40 -23.61
N ASP A 24 -4.73 24.72 -23.76
CA ASP A 24 -3.75 25.47 -24.55
C ASP A 24 -2.41 25.53 -23.81
N ILE A 25 -1.34 25.08 -24.49
CA ILE A 25 0.01 25.05 -23.93
C ILE A 25 0.77 26.30 -24.36
N PRO A 26 1.38 27.07 -23.42
CA PRO A 26 2.27 28.19 -23.71
C PRO A 26 3.37 27.82 -24.70
N VAL A 27 3.69 28.72 -25.62
CA VAL A 27 4.62 28.44 -26.73
C VAL A 27 6.06 28.20 -26.25
N GLU A 28 6.40 28.66 -25.05
CA GLU A 28 7.71 28.46 -24.43
C GLU A 28 7.90 27.03 -23.89
N LEU A 29 6.81 26.30 -23.65
CA LEU A 29 6.84 24.95 -23.12
C LEU A 29 6.87 23.94 -24.27
N THR A 30 8.05 23.38 -24.51
CA THR A 30 8.27 22.35 -25.54
C THR A 30 8.59 20.99 -24.95
N ASP A 31 8.92 20.93 -23.65
CA ASP A 31 9.26 19.72 -22.93
C ASP A 31 8.01 19.07 -22.33
N GLU A 32 7.87 17.75 -22.49
CA GLU A 32 6.69 17.01 -22.05
C GLU A 32 6.55 16.99 -20.52
N GLU A 33 7.66 17.02 -19.76
CA GLU A 33 7.62 17.10 -18.31
C GLU A 33 7.19 18.49 -17.84
N GLU A 34 7.68 19.56 -18.49
CA GLU A 34 7.24 20.93 -18.20
C GLU A 34 5.76 21.15 -18.55
N ILE A 35 5.29 20.55 -19.64
CA ILE A 35 3.88 20.57 -20.02
C ILE A 35 3.04 19.79 -19.02
N SER A 36 3.53 18.64 -18.53
CA SER A 36 2.86 17.85 -17.49
C SER A 36 2.74 18.61 -16.17
N ASP A 37 3.81 19.26 -15.74
CA ASP A 37 3.82 20.10 -14.53
C ASP A 37 2.85 21.29 -14.72
N TYR A 38 2.81 21.93 -15.89
CA TYR A 38 1.85 23.00 -16.21
C TYR A 38 0.38 22.54 -16.14
N LEU A 39 0.04 21.38 -16.72
CA LEU A 39 -1.32 20.83 -16.67
C LEU A 39 -1.77 20.54 -15.23
N SER A 40 -0.84 20.04 -14.41
CA SER A 40 -1.08 19.72 -13.00
C SER A 40 -1.23 20.98 -12.15
N GLU A 41 -0.43 22.02 -12.41
CA GLU A 41 -0.56 23.31 -11.73
C GLU A 41 -1.83 24.06 -12.12
N LEU A 42 -2.25 23.98 -13.39
CA LEU A 42 -3.43 24.67 -13.90
C LEU A 42 -4.73 24.13 -13.30
N THR A 43 -4.81 22.81 -13.15
CA THR A 43 -6.04 22.12 -12.72
C THR A 43 -6.02 21.71 -11.26
N GLY A 44 -4.84 21.52 -10.68
CA GLY A 44 -4.66 20.91 -9.35
C GLY A 44 -4.75 19.38 -9.36
N TYR A 45 -4.94 18.75 -10.52
CA TYR A 45 -5.10 17.30 -10.67
C TYR A 45 -3.93 16.67 -11.43
N CYS A 46 -3.58 15.45 -11.03
CA CYS A 46 -2.62 14.63 -11.77
C CYS A 46 -3.23 14.08 -13.05
N HIS A 47 -2.39 13.73 -14.02
CA HIS A 47 -2.80 13.07 -15.26
C HIS A 47 -1.89 11.87 -15.58
N CYS A 48 -2.49 10.85 -16.20
CA CYS A 48 -1.82 9.65 -16.70
C CYS A 48 -1.17 9.85 -18.07
N GLY A 49 -1.50 10.94 -18.77
CA GLY A 49 -0.93 11.28 -20.08
C GLY A 49 -1.76 12.29 -20.85
N PHE A 50 -1.20 12.82 -21.93
CA PHE A 50 -1.87 13.70 -22.88
C PHE A 50 -1.26 13.55 -24.28
N SER A 51 -2.00 13.94 -25.29
CA SER A 51 -1.55 14.04 -26.68
C SER A 51 -1.33 15.50 -27.05
N LEU A 52 -0.24 15.81 -27.76
CA LEU A 52 0.00 17.16 -28.26
C LEU A 52 -0.51 17.31 -29.69
N SER A 53 -1.59 18.05 -29.87
CA SER A 53 -2.03 18.50 -31.19
C SER A 53 -1.27 19.78 -31.55
N THR A 54 -0.47 19.70 -32.59
CA THR A 54 -0.02 20.88 -33.32
C THR A 54 -0.96 20.99 -34.52
N ASP A 55 -1.65 22.13 -34.67
CA ASP A 55 -2.45 22.41 -35.86
C ASP A 55 -1.52 22.55 -37.09
N SER A 56 -1.02 21.44 -37.62
CA SER A 56 -0.36 21.28 -38.93
C SER A 56 -0.09 19.79 -39.25
N PRO A 57 -0.12 19.39 -40.55
CA PRO A 57 -0.48 18.03 -41.01
C PRO A 57 0.56 16.92 -40.75
N PRO A 58 0.17 15.63 -40.87
CA PRO A 58 0.82 14.53 -40.16
C PRO A 58 2.11 14.06 -40.83
N GLY A 59 3.15 13.90 -40.02
CA GLY A 59 4.47 13.43 -40.43
C GLY A 59 5.04 12.33 -39.53
N LYS A 60 4.60 11.09 -39.80
CA LYS A 60 5.29 9.80 -39.58
C LYS A 60 5.74 9.40 -38.16
N ASN A 61 4.98 8.45 -37.63
CA ASN A 61 5.36 7.27 -36.83
C ASN A 61 6.85 7.00 -36.60
N LYS A 62 7.20 6.74 -35.33
CA LYS A 62 8.16 5.69 -34.99
C LYS A 62 7.46 4.64 -34.14
N ALA A 63 7.38 3.44 -34.72
CA ALA A 63 7.13 2.22 -33.98
C ALA A 63 8.22 2.05 -32.90
N ASN A 64 7.82 1.63 -31.70
CA ASN A 64 8.73 0.92 -30.84
C ASN A 64 8.15 -0.45 -30.53
N ASP A 65 8.97 -1.45 -30.82
CA ASP A 65 8.70 -2.88 -30.67
C ASP A 65 8.37 -3.21 -29.21
N GLY A 66 7.32 -4.02 -29.05
CA GLY A 66 6.82 -4.43 -27.74
C GLY A 66 7.72 -5.49 -27.11
N GLU A 67 8.63 -5.06 -26.24
CA GLU A 67 8.90 -5.81 -25.02
C GLU A 67 7.84 -5.39 -23.99
N LYS A 68 6.93 -6.31 -23.65
CA LYS A 68 6.04 -6.10 -22.50
C LYS A 68 6.91 -5.92 -21.26
N GLU A 69 7.00 -4.69 -20.77
CA GLU A 69 7.55 -4.44 -19.44
C GLU A 69 6.85 -5.36 -18.44
N SER A 70 7.64 -5.99 -17.57
CA SER A 70 7.10 -6.77 -16.47
C SER A 70 6.35 -5.82 -15.54
N LYS A 71 5.25 -6.28 -14.93
CA LYS A 71 4.55 -5.52 -13.88
C LYS A 71 5.51 -5.03 -12.78
N ALA A 72 6.58 -5.78 -12.52
CA ALA A 72 7.63 -5.39 -11.58
C ALA A 72 8.54 -4.27 -12.10
N SER A 73 8.86 -4.21 -13.40
CA SER A 73 9.68 -3.13 -13.96
C SER A 73 8.86 -1.84 -14.09
N GLN A 74 7.60 -1.96 -14.50
CA GLN A 74 6.64 -0.85 -14.55
C GLN A 74 6.44 -0.23 -13.15
N PHE A 75 6.25 -1.07 -12.12
CA PHE A 75 6.17 -0.60 -10.74
C PHE A 75 7.43 0.16 -10.31
N ARG A 76 8.63 -0.38 -10.59
CA ARG A 76 9.90 0.28 -10.24
C ARG A 76 10.03 1.64 -10.91
N SER A 77 9.76 1.73 -12.21
CA SER A 77 9.85 2.98 -12.96
C SER A 77 8.89 4.03 -12.41
N VAL A 78 7.61 3.67 -12.24
CA VAL A 78 6.58 4.58 -11.73
C VAL A 78 6.85 5.01 -10.29
N ALA A 79 7.22 4.07 -9.41
CA ALA A 79 7.55 4.37 -8.02
C ALA A 79 8.76 5.28 -7.91
N GLN A 80 9.83 5.03 -8.69
CA GLN A 80 11.03 5.84 -8.69
C GLN A 80 10.73 7.28 -9.11
N THR A 81 9.98 7.48 -10.19
CA THR A 81 9.56 8.81 -10.65
C THR A 81 8.72 9.53 -9.59
N ARG A 82 7.73 8.85 -8.98
CA ARG A 82 6.86 9.42 -7.95
C ARG A 82 7.63 9.80 -6.68
N VAL A 83 8.53 8.95 -6.21
CA VAL A 83 9.38 9.23 -5.04
C VAL A 83 10.29 10.43 -5.30
N ASN A 84 10.89 10.51 -6.49
CA ASN A 84 11.72 11.66 -6.86
C ASN A 84 10.92 12.98 -6.88
N LYS A 85 9.68 12.96 -7.38
CA LYS A 85 8.78 14.13 -7.32
C LYS A 85 8.44 14.51 -5.88
N ILE A 86 8.11 13.55 -5.01
CA ILE A 86 7.85 13.79 -3.58
C ILE A 86 9.06 14.43 -2.90
N ILE A 87 10.27 13.89 -3.15
CA ILE A 87 11.51 14.46 -2.60
C ILE A 87 11.71 15.92 -3.07
N LYS A 88 11.44 16.22 -4.35
CA LYS A 88 11.50 17.59 -4.88
C LYS A 88 10.52 18.51 -4.15
N MET A 89 9.27 18.07 -3.95
CA MET A 89 8.25 18.86 -3.25
C MET A 89 8.59 19.09 -1.77
N VAL A 90 9.11 18.08 -1.07
CA VAL A 90 9.57 18.22 0.32
C VAL A 90 10.74 19.20 0.42
N ARG A 91 11.66 19.19 -0.54
CA ARG A 91 12.76 20.19 -0.61
C ARG A 91 12.22 21.60 -0.83
N LEU A 92 11.24 21.79 -1.71
CA LEU A 92 10.59 23.08 -1.93
C LEU A 92 9.87 23.59 -0.68
N LEU A 93 9.15 22.71 0.03
CA LEU A 93 8.54 23.05 1.32
C LEU A 93 9.59 23.50 2.34
N GLY A 94 10.79 22.90 2.32
CA GLY A 94 11.93 23.32 3.13
C GLY A 94 12.33 24.78 2.91
N ASN A 95 12.10 25.36 1.73
CA ASN A 95 12.40 26.77 1.45
C ASN A 95 11.51 27.73 2.25
N CYS A 96 10.33 27.28 2.70
CA CYS A 96 9.45 28.05 3.59
C CYS A 96 10.03 28.23 5.00
N SER A 97 11.13 27.53 5.34
CA SER A 97 11.81 27.68 6.64
C SER A 97 12.57 29.00 6.80
N ASN A 98 12.73 29.80 5.74
CA ASN A 98 13.50 31.04 5.80
C ASN A 98 12.76 32.14 6.61
N PRO A 99 13.23 32.49 7.82
CA PRO A 99 12.55 33.46 8.68
C PRO A 99 12.67 34.90 8.17
N ALA A 100 13.55 35.16 7.19
CA ALA A 100 13.68 36.47 6.56
C ALA A 100 12.57 36.75 5.53
N VAL A 101 11.91 35.69 5.03
CA VAL A 101 10.85 35.78 4.01
C VAL A 101 9.49 35.45 4.62
N TYR A 102 9.44 34.53 5.58
CA TYR A 102 8.20 34.04 6.16
C TYR A 102 8.22 34.09 7.69
N ALA A 103 7.08 34.39 8.30
CA ALA A 103 6.85 34.26 9.73
C ALA A 103 6.01 33.01 10.00
N PHE A 104 6.46 32.14 10.88
CA PHE A 104 5.78 30.91 11.26
C PHE A 104 6.01 30.57 12.73
N THR A 105 5.13 29.74 13.28
CA THR A 105 5.22 29.23 14.65
C THR A 105 5.66 27.76 14.66
N GLY A 106 6.21 27.30 15.79
CA GLY A 106 6.55 25.88 15.96
C GLY A 106 5.34 24.96 15.82
N GLU A 107 4.16 25.40 16.26
CA GLU A 107 2.90 24.65 16.14
C GLU A 107 2.49 24.46 14.68
N GLN A 108 2.57 25.52 13.86
CA GLN A 108 2.28 25.44 12.42
C GLN A 108 3.24 24.47 11.72
N VAL A 109 4.54 24.52 12.05
CA VAL A 109 5.53 23.58 11.52
C VAL A 109 5.18 22.15 11.94
N GLN A 110 4.82 21.92 13.20
CA GLN A 110 4.40 20.60 13.69
C GLN A 110 3.15 20.08 12.95
N GLN A 111 2.14 20.93 12.74
CA GLN A 111 0.93 20.56 12.00
C GLN A 111 1.25 20.15 10.57
N ILE A 112 2.08 20.93 9.85
CA ILE A 112 2.49 20.61 8.47
C ILE A 112 3.12 19.22 8.40
N PHE A 113 4.11 18.93 9.26
CA PHE A 113 4.81 17.65 9.23
C PHE A 113 4.00 16.50 9.82
N ALA A 114 3.08 16.76 10.75
CA ALA A 114 2.14 15.75 11.23
C ALA A 114 1.22 15.27 10.10
N THR A 115 0.65 16.20 9.34
CA THR A 115 -0.21 15.87 8.18
C THR A 115 0.55 15.08 7.12
N LEU A 116 1.78 15.49 6.78
CA LEU A 116 2.59 14.77 5.79
C LEU A 116 2.93 13.34 6.24
N ARG A 117 3.23 13.14 7.53
CA ARG A 117 3.49 11.80 8.08
C ARG A 117 2.24 10.93 8.07
N ASP A 118 1.10 11.46 8.50
CA ASP A 118 -0.17 10.73 8.47
C ASP A 118 -0.54 10.28 7.05
N GLU A 119 -0.33 11.13 6.05
CA GLU A 119 -0.59 10.77 4.65
C GLU A 119 0.40 9.71 4.13
N LEU A 120 1.68 9.82 4.49
CA LEU A 120 2.67 8.78 4.18
C LEU A 120 2.31 7.44 4.83
N ASP A 121 1.88 7.45 6.09
CA ASP A 121 1.47 6.25 6.83
C ASP A 121 0.23 5.61 6.19
N LYS A 122 -0.77 6.41 5.77
CA LYS A 122 -1.93 5.91 5.01
C LYS A 122 -1.52 5.30 3.68
N ALA A 123 -0.65 5.97 2.92
CA ALA A 123 -0.15 5.46 1.65
C ALA A 123 0.61 4.14 1.84
N GLN A 124 1.44 4.04 2.88
CA GLN A 124 2.15 2.81 3.23
C GLN A 124 1.19 1.67 3.60
N LYS A 125 0.13 1.96 4.37
CA LYS A 125 -0.89 0.97 4.73
C LYS A 125 -1.59 0.38 3.50
N ARG A 126 -1.69 1.08 2.37
CA ARG A 126 -2.26 0.51 1.13
C ARG A 126 -1.43 -0.63 0.54
N TYR A 127 -0.16 -0.74 0.90
CA TYR A 127 0.70 -1.87 0.50
C TYR A 127 0.55 -3.09 1.43
N THR A 128 -0.05 -2.90 2.61
CA THR A 128 -0.31 -3.95 3.60
C THR A 128 -1.80 -4.32 3.70
N GLN A 129 -2.69 -3.45 3.25
CA GLN A 129 -4.11 -3.73 3.09
C GLN A 129 -4.32 -4.65 1.89
N SER A 130 -4.68 -5.90 2.17
CA SER A 130 -5.23 -6.82 1.17
C SER A 130 -6.39 -6.13 0.46
N TYR A 131 -6.35 -6.09 -0.88
CA TYR A 131 -7.48 -5.67 -1.71
C TYR A 131 -8.63 -6.65 -1.46
N GLU A 132 -9.54 -6.35 -0.52
CA GLU A 132 -10.88 -6.92 -0.58
C GLU A 132 -11.56 -6.31 -1.81
N GLU A 133 -11.78 -7.17 -2.81
CA GLU A 133 -12.33 -6.78 -4.09
C GLU A 133 -13.73 -6.14 -3.92
N ARG A 134 -13.93 -5.03 -4.65
CA ARG A 134 -15.13 -4.18 -4.59
C ARG A 134 -16.42 -4.94 -4.89
N PHE A 135 -17.38 -4.81 -3.97
CA PHE A 135 -18.83 -4.68 -4.15
C PHE A 135 -19.52 -5.47 -5.31
N SER A 136 -20.33 -6.46 -4.95
CA SER A 136 -21.41 -7.04 -5.77
C SER A 136 -22.76 -6.76 -5.10
N LEU A 137 -23.79 -6.45 -5.89
CA LEU A 137 -25.16 -6.17 -5.42
C LEU A 137 -25.87 -7.45 -4.97
N SER A 138 -25.49 -7.96 -3.80
CA SER A 138 -26.35 -8.81 -2.99
C SER A 138 -26.42 -8.18 -1.61
N GLU A 139 -27.56 -7.57 -1.30
CA GLU A 139 -27.91 -7.16 0.05
C GLU A 139 -27.81 -8.38 0.98
N GLU A 140 -26.77 -8.41 1.81
CA GLU A 140 -26.92 -8.56 3.26
C GLU A 140 -25.53 -8.39 3.92
N GLN A 141 -25.37 -7.24 4.55
CA GLN A 141 -24.20 -6.83 5.32
C GLN A 141 -24.02 -7.73 6.56
N SER A 142 -22.75 -7.96 6.95
CA SER A 142 -22.27 -8.64 8.17
C SER A 142 -21.81 -10.12 8.09
N ALA A 143 -21.25 -10.59 6.97
CA ALA A 143 -20.77 -11.98 6.87
C ALA A 143 -19.39 -12.18 6.19
N ALA A 144 -18.47 -11.20 6.22
CA ALA A 144 -17.13 -11.34 5.60
C ALA A 144 -16.01 -11.80 6.56
N LEU A 145 -16.34 -12.27 7.78
CA LEU A 145 -15.43 -13.09 8.59
C LEU A 145 -15.55 -14.60 8.26
N THR A 146 -16.25 -14.96 7.19
CA THR A 146 -16.75 -16.34 6.98
C THR A 146 -16.02 -17.14 5.89
N GLU A 147 -15.06 -16.56 5.17
CA GLU A 147 -14.33 -17.27 4.09
C GLU A 147 -13.03 -17.93 4.57
N LEU A 148 -12.39 -17.37 5.61
CA LEU A 148 -11.24 -18.02 6.24
C LEU A 148 -11.78 -19.12 7.16
N PRO A 149 -11.34 -20.40 7.02
CA PRO A 149 -11.76 -21.47 7.91
C PRO A 149 -11.51 -21.06 9.35
N THR A 150 -12.59 -20.84 10.09
CA THR A 150 -12.55 -20.28 11.44
C THR A 150 -13.24 -21.22 12.42
N ILE A 151 -12.57 -21.48 13.54
CA ILE A 151 -13.10 -22.27 14.65
C ILE A 151 -13.19 -21.34 15.87
N VAL A 152 -14.38 -21.26 16.48
CA VAL A 152 -14.60 -20.46 17.69
C VAL A 152 -14.99 -21.39 18.84
N LEU A 153 -14.30 -21.25 19.97
CA LEU A 153 -14.53 -21.99 21.20
C LEU A 153 -14.88 -21.00 22.34
N PRO A 154 -16.14 -20.96 22.81
CA PRO A 154 -16.51 -20.16 23.97
C PRO A 154 -15.92 -20.75 25.27
N LEU A 155 -15.50 -19.87 26.18
CA LEU A 155 -14.92 -20.22 27.48
C LEU A 155 -15.90 -19.95 28.65
N PRO A 156 -15.71 -20.60 29.82
CA PRO A 156 -16.62 -20.45 30.96
C PRO A 156 -16.72 -19.03 31.54
N ASP A 157 -15.71 -18.19 31.33
CA ASP A 157 -15.66 -16.80 31.78
C ASP A 157 -16.38 -15.82 30.83
N GLY A 158 -16.93 -16.32 29.72
CA GLY A 158 -17.59 -15.52 28.69
C GLY A 158 -16.69 -15.07 27.55
N SER A 159 -15.36 -15.25 27.67
CA SER A 159 -14.41 -14.99 26.58
C SER A 159 -14.44 -16.09 25.51
N ARG A 160 -13.72 -15.90 24.40
CA ARG A 160 -13.69 -16.86 23.28
C ARG A 160 -12.28 -17.07 22.78
N LEU A 161 -11.95 -18.32 22.45
CA LEU A 161 -10.78 -18.64 21.62
C LEU A 161 -11.21 -18.76 20.17
N ARG A 162 -10.47 -18.11 19.28
CA ARG A 162 -10.77 -18.10 17.85
C ARG A 162 -9.52 -18.48 17.07
N ALA A 163 -9.61 -19.55 16.28
CA ALA A 163 -8.55 -19.96 15.36
C ALA A 163 -8.98 -19.62 13.92
N VAL A 164 -8.12 -18.94 13.16
CA VAL A 164 -8.38 -18.49 11.78
C VAL A 164 -7.28 -19.03 10.87
N ALA A 165 -7.65 -19.75 9.82
CA ALA A 165 -6.71 -20.29 8.82
C ALA A 165 -6.57 -19.36 7.61
N TYR A 166 -5.34 -19.02 7.26
CA TYR A 166 -4.94 -18.22 6.11
C TYR A 166 -4.28 -19.12 5.06
N GLY A 167 -4.90 -19.27 3.89
CA GLY A 167 -4.50 -20.24 2.85
C GLY A 167 -3.75 -19.67 1.65
N GLY A 168 -3.08 -18.51 1.78
CA GLY A 168 -2.42 -17.83 0.66
C GLY A 168 -1.08 -18.44 0.21
N ASP A 169 -0.62 -18.06 -0.98
CA ASP A 169 0.53 -18.65 -1.68
C ASP A 169 1.93 -18.34 -1.10
N SER A 170 2.02 -17.42 -0.12
CA SER A 170 3.33 -16.96 0.41
C SER A 170 3.68 -17.56 1.76
N PHE A 171 2.76 -17.51 2.74
CA PHE A 171 2.96 -17.99 4.11
C PHE A 171 1.63 -18.47 4.71
N PRO A 172 1.13 -19.65 4.33
CA PRO A 172 -0.13 -20.15 4.88
C PRO A 172 0.03 -20.41 6.38
N ALA A 173 -0.95 -19.98 7.17
CA ALA A 173 -0.85 -19.96 8.62
C ALA A 173 -2.19 -20.20 9.31
N ILE A 174 -2.15 -20.64 10.57
CA ILE A 174 -3.29 -20.68 11.48
C ILE A 174 -2.95 -19.77 12.66
N ASN A 175 -3.72 -18.71 12.85
CA ASN A 175 -3.56 -17.81 13.99
C ASN A 175 -4.63 -18.09 15.04
N ILE A 176 -4.25 -18.04 16.31
CA ILE A 176 -5.16 -18.19 17.45
C ILE A 176 -5.25 -16.85 18.17
N TYR A 177 -6.47 -16.42 18.44
CA TYR A 177 -6.84 -15.18 19.12
C TYR A 177 -7.59 -15.51 20.41
N TRP A 178 -7.49 -14.61 21.38
CA TRP A 178 -8.30 -14.63 22.60
C TRP A 178 -9.15 -13.37 22.65
N ASP A 179 -10.43 -13.52 22.31
CA ASP A 179 -11.40 -12.43 22.28
C ASP A 179 -11.98 -12.24 23.69
N THR A 180 -11.64 -11.13 24.34
CA THR A 180 -12.10 -10.78 25.69
C THR A 180 -12.34 -9.29 25.81
N ASP A 181 -13.43 -8.90 26.50
CA ASP A 181 -13.80 -7.50 26.70
C ASP A 181 -12.85 -6.75 27.67
N LEU A 182 -11.91 -7.47 28.28
CA LEU A 182 -11.00 -6.96 29.31
C LEU A 182 -9.60 -6.59 28.78
N HIS A 183 -9.29 -6.89 27.51
CA HIS A 183 -7.94 -6.78 26.98
C HIS A 183 -7.87 -5.86 25.76
N ASN A 184 -7.01 -4.85 25.82
CA ASN A 184 -6.80 -3.87 24.73
C ASN A 184 -5.84 -4.37 23.63
N PHE A 185 -5.68 -5.69 23.49
CA PHE A 185 -4.76 -6.29 22.52
C PHE A 185 -5.54 -7.10 21.50
N ASP A 186 -5.59 -6.60 20.27
CA ASP A 186 -6.35 -7.20 19.15
C ASP A 186 -5.50 -8.18 18.31
N GLY A 187 -4.29 -8.53 18.78
CA GLY A 187 -3.38 -9.43 18.07
C GLY A 187 -3.55 -10.92 18.39
N PRO A 188 -2.96 -11.82 17.60
CA PRO A 188 -2.96 -13.26 17.90
C PRO A 188 -2.10 -13.56 19.13
N ILE A 189 -2.49 -14.57 19.90
CA ILE A 189 -1.72 -15.08 21.05
C ILE A 189 -0.70 -16.15 20.63
N CYS A 190 -0.97 -16.87 19.56
CA CYS A 190 -0.03 -17.79 18.92
C CYS A 190 -0.42 -18.08 17.47
N PHE A 191 0.52 -18.65 16.72
CA PHE A 191 0.31 -19.04 15.34
C PHE A 191 1.12 -20.29 14.96
N ALA A 192 0.68 -20.96 13.90
CA ALA A 192 1.47 -21.95 13.17
C ALA A 192 1.55 -21.51 11.71
N GLU A 193 2.75 -21.33 11.17
CA GLU A 193 2.99 -20.78 9.82
C GLU A 193 3.90 -21.73 9.03
N TYR A 194 3.53 -21.97 7.77
CA TYR A 194 4.45 -22.54 6.78
C TYR A 194 5.30 -21.42 6.16
N ASN A 195 6.61 -21.53 6.31
CA ASN A 195 7.59 -20.59 5.82
C ASN A 195 8.63 -21.31 4.95
N PRO A 196 8.53 -21.19 3.61
CA PRO A 196 9.42 -21.88 2.67
C PRO A 196 10.86 -21.33 2.69
N GLU A 197 11.11 -20.22 3.37
CA GLU A 197 12.45 -19.64 3.52
C GLU A 197 13.26 -20.31 4.65
N ARG A 198 12.62 -21.19 5.43
CA ARG A 198 13.28 -21.97 6.49
C ARG A 198 13.89 -23.26 5.92
N SER A 199 14.84 -23.84 6.63
CA SER A 199 15.45 -25.12 6.23
C SER A 199 14.39 -26.22 6.08
N PRO A 200 14.56 -27.23 5.21
CA PRO A 200 13.54 -28.24 4.91
C PRO A 200 12.95 -29.02 6.10
N CYS A 201 13.63 -29.02 7.25
CA CYS A 201 13.15 -29.63 8.50
C CYS A 201 12.43 -28.63 9.45
N HIS A 202 12.23 -27.39 9.01
CA HIS A 202 11.69 -26.26 9.78
C HIS A 202 10.72 -25.40 8.96
N GLU A 203 10.22 -25.93 7.84
CA GLU A 203 9.28 -25.21 6.97
C GLU A 203 7.95 -24.91 7.67
N VAL A 204 7.60 -25.61 8.75
CA VAL A 204 6.50 -25.24 9.64
C VAL A 204 7.06 -24.73 10.96
N CYS A 205 6.68 -23.51 11.35
CA CYS A 205 7.07 -22.90 12.61
C CYS A 205 5.85 -22.59 13.47
N ILE A 206 5.99 -22.74 14.78
CA ILE A 206 4.95 -22.40 15.77
C ILE A 206 5.49 -21.27 16.63
N GLY A 207 4.77 -20.15 16.71
CA GLY A 207 5.12 -19.00 17.51
C GLY A 207 4.08 -18.73 18.58
N ALA A 208 4.51 -18.34 19.78
CA ALA A 208 3.62 -17.77 20.81
C ALA A 208 4.11 -16.38 21.23
N TYR A 209 3.16 -15.49 21.43
CA TYR A 209 3.39 -14.16 21.96
C TYR A 209 3.30 -14.19 23.49
N HIS A 210 4.23 -13.51 24.14
CA HIS A 210 4.31 -13.47 25.60
C HIS A 210 4.11 -12.02 26.06
N SER A 211 3.33 -11.80 27.10
CA SER A 211 2.95 -10.45 27.55
C SER A 211 4.13 -9.61 28.07
N ASP A 212 5.27 -10.23 28.34
CA ASP A 212 6.48 -9.62 28.90
C ASP A 212 7.62 -9.48 27.86
N LYS A 213 7.38 -9.83 26.59
CA LYS A 213 8.39 -9.80 25.53
C LYS A 213 7.81 -9.26 24.23
N ASP A 214 8.54 -8.34 23.60
CA ASP A 214 8.16 -7.77 22.30
C ASP A 214 8.37 -8.75 21.13
N ASP A 215 9.21 -9.78 21.31
CA ASP A 215 9.55 -10.76 20.27
C ASP A 215 8.79 -12.09 20.42
N THR A 216 8.39 -12.67 19.28
CA THR A 216 7.75 -14.00 19.19
C THR A 216 8.70 -15.12 19.65
N ILE A 217 8.21 -16.02 20.49
CA ILE A 217 8.94 -17.24 20.88
C ILE A 217 8.57 -18.38 19.93
N TYR A 218 9.57 -18.88 19.19
CA TYR A 218 9.40 -20.02 18.27
C TYR A 218 9.63 -21.36 18.96
N TYR A 219 8.66 -22.27 18.86
CA TYR A 219 8.79 -23.65 19.30
C TYR A 219 9.45 -24.51 18.22
N ARG A 220 10.37 -25.37 18.64
CA ARG A 220 10.88 -26.45 17.76
C ARG A 220 9.81 -27.52 17.58
N PRO A 221 9.78 -28.21 16.42
CA PRO A 221 8.87 -29.33 16.21
C PRO A 221 8.98 -30.37 17.34
N TYR A 222 7.83 -30.81 17.86
CA TYR A 222 7.79 -31.86 18.87
C TYR A 222 8.24 -33.19 18.26
N MET A 223 9.39 -33.70 18.69
CA MET A 223 9.90 -35.03 18.33
C MET A 223 9.63 -35.95 19.51
N ALA A 224 8.54 -36.71 19.45
CA ALA A 224 8.10 -37.57 20.56
C ALA A 224 9.09 -38.68 20.93
N GLU A 225 9.98 -39.10 20.01
CA GLU A 225 10.96 -40.16 20.27
C GLU A 225 12.20 -39.96 19.39
N ARG A 226 13.27 -39.36 19.94
CA ARG A 226 14.66 -39.59 19.51
C ARG A 226 15.68 -39.52 20.67
N ASP A 227 15.22 -39.59 21.91
CA ASP A 227 16.10 -39.82 23.08
C ASP A 227 15.91 -41.24 23.64
N SER A 228 15.66 -42.22 22.75
CA SER A 228 15.81 -43.63 23.11
C SER A 228 17.10 -44.17 22.50
N ASN A 229 18.15 -44.11 23.33
CA ASN A 229 19.38 -44.90 23.29
C ASN A 229 20.43 -44.52 22.24
N GLU A 230 21.27 -43.55 22.58
CA GLU A 230 22.72 -43.67 22.33
C GLU A 230 23.43 -43.83 23.68
N GLU A 231 23.28 -45.01 24.28
CA GLU A 231 24.33 -45.64 25.08
C GLU A 231 24.73 -46.92 24.32
N ASP A 232 25.84 -46.84 23.59
CA ASP A 232 26.95 -47.82 23.54
C ASP A 232 28.03 -47.36 22.54
#